data_AF-T0QDB9-F1
#
_entry.id   AF-T0QDB9-F1
#
_cell.length_a   1.000
_cell.length_b   1.000
_cell.length_c   1.000
_cell.angle_alpha   90.00
_cell.angle_beta   90.00
_cell.angle_gamma   90.00
#
_symmetry.space_group_name_H-M   'P 1'
#
loop_
_entity.id
_entity.type
_entity.pdbx_description
1 polymer ?
#
loop_
_entity_poly.entity_id
_entity_poly.type
_entity_poly.pdbx_seq_one_letter_code
_entity_poly.pdbx_strand_id
1 'polypeptide(L)'
;MASLATACAHLTTLRIDANDDLTSESLAIVLSGVLQLPQLTTLTVPVRLSDVERVLPELVAAGRQLKCLYLETSSELNYADDVTSQRSILRTLARMPNVPFVVHELPDDIDAFVVDALSPHADHDQLCDLAMF
;
A
#
# COMPACT_ATOMS: atom_id res chain seq x y z
N MET A 1 15.90 2.32 -8.13
CA MET A 1 15.05 1.20 -8.62
C MET A 1 15.67 0.49 -9.83
N ALA A 2 16.02 1.18 -10.93
CA ALA A 2 16.66 0.54 -12.09
C ALA A 2 17.92 -0.30 -11.75
N SER A 3 18.81 0.21 -10.88
CA SER A 3 19.99 -0.56 -10.43
C SER A 3 19.65 -1.79 -9.59
N LEU A 4 18.53 -1.77 -8.86
CA LEU A 4 18.05 -2.94 -8.11
C LEU A 4 17.47 -3.98 -9.07
N ALA A 5 16.74 -3.53 -10.09
CA ALA A 5 16.19 -4.43 -11.10
C ALA A 5 17.27 -5.20 -11.86
N THR A 6 18.40 -4.56 -12.14
CA THR A 6 19.53 -5.20 -12.81
C THR A 6 20.38 -6.07 -11.86
N ALA A 7 20.63 -5.61 -10.63
CA ALA A 7 21.48 -6.33 -9.68
C ALA A 7 20.74 -7.45 -8.92
N CYS A 8 19.42 -7.34 -8.77
CA CYS A 8 18.61 -8.18 -7.90
C CYS A 8 17.36 -8.69 -8.63
N ALA A 9 17.55 -9.36 -9.78
CA ALA A 9 16.47 -9.87 -10.63
C ALA A 9 15.53 -10.88 -9.93
N HIS A 10 15.97 -11.48 -8.82
CA HIS A 10 15.21 -12.44 -8.02
C HIS A 10 14.72 -11.88 -6.69
N LEU A 11 14.74 -10.55 -6.52
CA LEU A 11 14.26 -9.92 -5.29
C LEU A 11 12.75 -10.13 -5.14
N THR A 12 12.36 -10.91 -4.14
CA THR A 12 10.94 -11.21 -3.85
C THR A 12 10.34 -10.36 -2.74
N THR A 13 11.19 -9.82 -1.87
CA THR A 13 10.82 -9.05 -0.70
C THR A 13 11.73 -7.83 -0.59
N LEU A 14 11.14 -6.65 -0.44
CA LEU A 14 11.85 -5.40 -0.21
C LEU A 14 11.27 -4.72 1.02
N ARG A 15 12.12 -4.46 2.00
CA ARG A 15 11.80 -3.61 3.15
C ARG A 15 12.66 -2.36 3.07
N ILE A 16 12.03 -1.20 3.15
CA ILE A 16 12.73 0.08 3.26
C ILE A 16 12.70 0.46 4.72
N ASP A 17 13.86 0.46 5.37
CA ASP A 17 14.00 1.02 6.71
C ASP A 17 14.51 2.46 6.56
N ALA A 18 13.67 3.42 6.93
CA ALA A 18 14.05 4.83 7.00
C ALA A 18 13.81 5.33 8.42
N ASN A 19 14.70 6.19 8.91
CA ASN A 19 14.54 6.80 10.23
C ASN A 19 13.34 7.76 10.29
N ASP A 20 12.93 8.27 9.13
CA ASP A 20 11.77 9.14 8.94
C ASP A 20 10.89 8.57 7.83
N ASP A 21 9.60 8.92 7.83
CA ASP A 21 8.68 8.54 6.77
C ASP A 21 9.12 9.06 5.40
N LEU A 22 8.82 8.27 4.37
CA LEU A 22 9.03 8.70 2.99
C LEU A 22 8.13 9.89 2.65
N THR A 23 8.72 10.91 2.03
CA THR A 23 7.95 11.96 1.35
C THR A 23 7.09 11.36 0.23
N SER A 24 6.02 12.05 -0.18
CA SER A 24 5.19 11.62 -1.30
C SER A 24 5.99 11.37 -2.59
N GLU A 25 7.02 12.19 -2.87
CA GLU A 25 7.87 11.99 -4.05
C GLU A 25 8.71 10.72 -3.95
N SER A 26 9.33 10.49 -2.78
CA SER A 26 10.13 9.28 -2.54
C SER A 26 9.26 8.02 -2.58
N LEU A 27 8.07 8.08 -1.98
CA LEU A 27 7.10 7.00 -2.00
C LEU A 27 6.63 6.69 -3.44
N ALA A 28 6.31 7.70 -4.24
CA ALA A 28 5.94 7.51 -5.64
C ALA A 28 7.04 6.81 -6.46
N ILE A 29 8.31 7.18 -6.23
CA ILE A 29 9.47 6.55 -6.88
C ILE A 29 9.58 5.07 -6.48
N VAL A 30 9.40 4.75 -5.20
CA VAL A 30 9.45 3.38 -4.70
C VAL A 30 8.32 2.54 -5.33
N LEU A 31 7.08 3.02 -5.24
CA LEU A 31 5.90 2.33 -5.75
C LEU A 31 5.98 2.13 -7.27
N SER A 32 6.36 3.15 -8.03
CA SER A 32 6.58 3.03 -9.48
C SER A 32 7.72 2.07 -9.82
N GLY A 33 8.72 1.98 -8.95
CA GLY A 33 9.85 1.06 -9.11
C GLY A 33 9.49 -0.41 -8.93
N VAL A 34 8.41 -0.73 -8.21
CA VAL A 34 7.90 -2.10 -8.07
C VAL A 34 7.65 -2.72 -9.45
N LEU A 35 7.13 -1.93 -10.39
CA LEU A 35 6.85 -2.35 -11.76
C LEU A 35 8.10 -2.79 -12.54
N GLN A 36 9.29 -2.42 -12.06
CA GLN A 36 10.57 -2.80 -12.66
C GLN A 36 11.15 -4.07 -12.01
N LEU A 37 10.52 -4.58 -10.97
CA LEU A 37 10.96 -5.74 -10.19
C LEU A 37 9.91 -6.87 -10.30
N PRO A 38 9.85 -7.61 -11.42
CA PRO A 38 8.73 -8.52 -11.71
C PRO A 38 8.58 -9.69 -10.74
N GLN A 39 9.64 -10.01 -9.99
CA GLN A 39 9.62 -11.06 -8.96
C GLN A 39 9.27 -10.52 -7.57
N LEU A 40 9.17 -9.20 -7.40
CA LEU A 40 8.85 -8.59 -6.12
C LEU A 40 7.38 -8.85 -5.80
N THR A 41 7.15 -9.54 -4.69
CA THR A 41 5.82 -9.92 -4.20
C THR A 41 5.48 -9.22 -2.89
N THR A 42 6.48 -8.78 -2.12
CA THR A 42 6.26 -8.14 -0.83
C THR A 42 7.03 -6.83 -0.75
N LEU A 43 6.34 -5.75 -0.40
CA LEU A 43 6.94 -4.45 -0.14
C LEU A 43 6.52 -3.96 1.26
N THR A 44 7.49 -3.50 2.04
CA THR A 44 7.27 -2.80 3.31
C THR A 44 7.94 -1.44 3.27
N VAL A 45 7.18 -0.37 3.54
CA VAL A 45 7.65 1.01 3.45
C VAL A 45 7.10 1.89 4.56
N PRO A 46 7.93 2.76 5.16
CA PRO A 46 7.47 3.78 6.10
C PRO A 46 6.82 4.95 5.36
N VAL A 47 5.63 5.34 5.78
CA VAL A 47 4.81 6.35 5.11
C VAL A 47 4.05 7.25 6.09
N ARG A 48 3.84 8.49 5.68
CA ARG A 48 2.76 9.32 6.20
C ARG A 48 1.50 9.05 5.40
N LEU A 49 0.38 8.77 6.05
CA LEU A 49 -0.88 8.49 5.34
C LEU A 49 -1.35 9.66 4.47
N SER A 50 -1.09 10.90 4.91
CA SER A 50 -1.35 12.09 4.09
C SER A 50 -0.54 12.15 2.78
N ASP A 51 0.64 11.51 2.74
CA ASP A 51 1.43 11.37 1.52
C ASP A 51 0.92 10.19 0.65
N VAL A 52 0.36 9.14 1.24
CA VAL A 52 -0.25 8.02 0.52
C VAL A 52 -1.44 8.49 -0.33
N GLU A 53 -2.26 9.40 0.18
CA GLU A 53 -3.39 9.98 -0.57
C GLU A 53 -2.94 10.64 -1.90
N ARG A 54 -1.71 11.18 -1.94
CA ARG A 54 -1.15 11.86 -3.11
C ARG A 54 -0.60 10.91 -4.16
N VAL A 55 -0.39 9.65 -3.81
CA VAL A 55 0.25 8.63 -4.67
C VAL A 55 -0.63 7.38 -4.84
N LEU A 56 -1.95 7.54 -4.66
CA LEU A 56 -2.91 6.45 -4.86
C LEU A 56 -2.79 5.75 -6.23
N PRO A 57 -2.56 6.45 -7.36
CA PRO A 57 -2.37 5.78 -8.64
C PRO A 57 -1.16 4.83 -8.65
N GLU A 58 -0.03 5.27 -8.10
CA GLU A 58 1.19 4.47 -7.97
C GLU A 58 1.00 3.32 -7.00
N LEU A 59 0.29 3.55 -5.89
CA LEU A 59 -0.07 2.53 -4.90
C LEU A 59 -0.86 1.40 -5.58
N VAL A 60 -1.93 1.73 -6.30
CA VAL A 60 -2.76 0.78 -7.05
C VAL A 60 -1.96 0.05 -8.11
N ALA A 61 -1.09 0.74 -8.84
CA ALA A 61 -0.24 0.10 -9.83
C ALA A 61 0.69 -0.95 -9.18
N ALA A 62 1.31 -0.62 -8.05
CA ALA A 62 2.14 -1.56 -7.29
C ALA A 62 1.33 -2.74 -6.73
N GLY A 63 0.14 -2.47 -6.17
CA GLY A 63 -0.76 -3.50 -5.64
C GLY A 63 -1.20 -4.54 -6.66
N ARG A 64 -1.26 -4.19 -7.95
CA ARG A 64 -1.59 -5.17 -9.03
C ARG A 64 -0.50 -6.21 -9.26
N GLN A 65 0.72 -5.96 -8.79
CA GLN A 65 1.84 -6.87 -8.95
C GLN A 65 2.21 -7.57 -7.63
N LEU A 66 2.08 -6.84 -6.52
CA LEU A 66 2.42 -7.35 -5.20
C LEU A 66 1.38 -8.35 -4.70
N LYS A 67 1.85 -9.26 -3.86
CA LYS A 67 0.99 -10.09 -3.01
C LYS A 67 0.75 -9.44 -1.67
N CYS A 68 1.75 -8.74 -1.13
CA CYS A 68 1.64 -8.06 0.16
C CYS A 68 2.24 -6.66 0.08
N LEU A 69 1.52 -5.68 0.59
CA LEU A 69 1.96 -4.31 0.74
C LEU A 69 1.71 -3.84 2.18
N TYR A 70 2.81 -3.54 2.86
CA TYR A 70 2.82 -3.09 4.24
C TYR A 70 3.22 -1.62 4.29
N LEU A 71 2.31 -0.78 4.73
CA LEU A 71 2.51 0.65 4.94
C LEU A 71 2.72 0.89 6.43
N GLU A 72 3.97 1.09 6.84
CA GLU A 72 4.32 1.35 8.23
C GLU A 72 4.19 2.85 8.51
N THR A 73 3.36 3.23 9.47
CA THR A 73 3.13 4.62 9.83
C THR A 73 4.00 4.99 11.02
N SER A 74 4.76 6.09 10.93
CA SER A 74 5.54 6.54 12.08
C SER A 74 4.60 7.18 13.13
N SER A 75 4.33 6.42 14.18
CA SER A 75 3.32 6.64 15.23
C SER A 75 3.51 7.90 16.11
N GLU A 76 4.37 8.86 15.76
CA GLU A 76 4.86 9.83 16.75
C GLU A 76 4.01 11.10 16.93
N LEU A 77 3.12 11.48 16.00
CA LEU A 77 2.43 12.78 16.08
C LEU A 77 0.99 12.74 15.51
N ASN A 78 0.01 12.36 16.35
CA ASN A 78 -1.46 12.41 16.14
C ASN A 78 -2.14 11.15 15.55
N TYR A 79 -2.29 10.12 16.38
CA TYR A 79 -3.16 8.95 16.14
C TYR A 79 -4.55 9.27 15.54
N ALA A 80 -5.18 10.39 15.93
CA ALA A 80 -6.51 10.74 15.44
C ALA A 80 -6.52 11.17 13.96
N ASP A 81 -5.42 11.79 13.49
CA ASP A 81 -5.26 12.18 12.10
C ASP A 81 -4.99 10.93 11.25
N ASP A 82 -4.14 10.03 11.73
CA ASP A 82 -3.82 8.77 11.04
C ASP A 82 -5.06 7.89 10.84
N VAL A 83 -5.89 7.72 11.86
CA VAL A 83 -7.14 6.95 11.71
C VAL A 83 -8.08 7.61 10.70
N THR A 84 -8.13 8.95 10.65
CA THR A 84 -8.97 9.67 9.69
C THR A 84 -8.43 9.51 8.25
N SER A 85 -7.12 9.65 8.06
CA SER A 85 -6.45 9.45 6.78
C SER A 85 -6.54 8.00 6.30
N GLN A 86 -6.38 7.02 7.20
CA GLN A 86 -6.53 5.60 6.88
C GLN A 86 -7.94 5.32 6.31
N ARG A 87 -8.99 5.81 6.98
CA ARG A 87 -10.37 5.68 6.48
C ARG A 87 -10.57 6.39 5.14
N SER A 88 -9.99 7.58 4.97
CA SER A 88 -10.03 8.34 3.71
C SER A 88 -9.41 7.56 2.54
N ILE A 89 -8.24 6.96 2.76
CA ILE A 89 -7.55 6.11 1.80
C ILE A 89 -8.42 4.89 1.46
N LEU A 90 -8.91 4.16 2.46
CA LEU A 90 -9.76 2.97 2.26
C LEU A 90 -11.03 3.30 1.47
N ARG A 91 -11.72 4.40 1.81
CA ARG A 91 -12.90 4.88 1.05
C ARG A 91 -12.57 5.18 -0.40
N THR A 92 -11.42 5.79 -0.64
CA THR A 92 -11.00 6.16 -1.99
C THR A 92 -10.66 4.91 -2.79
N LEU A 93 -9.92 3.96 -2.20
CA LEU A 93 -9.60 2.67 -2.81
C LEU A 93 -10.86 1.86 -3.13
N ALA A 94 -11.82 1.77 -2.20
CA ALA A 94 -13.08 1.05 -2.39
C ALA A 94 -13.93 1.61 -3.55
N ARG A 95 -13.73 2.89 -3.93
CA ARG A 95 -14.42 3.51 -5.07
C ARG A 95 -13.70 3.27 -6.40
N MET A 96 -12.48 2.76 -6.37
CA MET A 96 -11.73 2.52 -7.60
C MET A 96 -12.22 1.26 -8.30
N PRO A 97 -12.41 1.30 -9.63
CA PRO A 97 -12.78 0.11 -10.38
C PRO A 97 -11.63 -0.89 -10.35
N ASN A 98 -11.94 -2.15 -10.04
CA ASN A 98 -10.97 -3.25 -9.95
C ASN A 98 -9.82 -2.92 -8.98
N VAL A 99 -10.18 -2.50 -7.76
CA VAL A 99 -9.21 -2.26 -6.69
C VAL A 99 -8.39 -3.53 -6.43
N PRO A 100 -7.05 -3.46 -6.43
CA PRO A 100 -6.20 -4.64 -6.37
C PRO A 100 -5.90 -5.08 -4.93
N PHE A 101 -6.70 -4.65 -3.95
CA PHE A 101 -6.38 -4.78 -2.54
C PHE A 101 -7.42 -5.55 -1.75
N VAL A 102 -6.95 -6.36 -0.82
CA VAL A 102 -7.72 -6.93 0.28
C VAL A 102 -7.15 -6.39 1.59
N VAL A 103 -8.02 -6.04 2.53
CA VAL A 103 -7.65 -5.55 3.85
C VAL A 103 -8.29 -6.44 4.90
N HIS A 104 -7.47 -7.18 5.66
CA HIS A 104 -7.96 -8.14 6.66
C HIS A 104 -8.44 -7.45 7.95
N GLU A 105 -7.82 -6.35 8.31
CA GLU A 105 -8.13 -5.58 9.52
C GLU A 105 -8.69 -4.21 9.11
N LEU A 106 -10.00 -4.16 8.89
CA LEU A 106 -10.72 -2.91 8.63
C LEU A 106 -11.15 -2.24 9.95
N PRO A 107 -11.16 -0.89 10.03
CA PRO A 107 -11.69 -0.20 11.20
C PRO A 107 -13.19 -0.51 11.44
N ASP A 108 -13.59 -0.70 12.70
CA ASP A 108 -14.95 -1.09 13.10
C ASP A 108 -16.06 -0.13 12.63
N ASP A 109 -15.73 1.14 12.41
CA ASP A 109 -16.66 2.21 12.03
C ASP A 109 -16.52 2.64 10.55
N ILE A 110 -15.93 1.79 9.71
CA ILE A 110 -15.82 2.03 8.27
C ILE A 110 -17.18 1.82 7.57
N ASP A 111 -17.40 2.50 6.46
CA ASP A 111 -18.64 2.36 5.69
C ASP A 111 -18.80 0.95 5.11
N ALA A 112 -20.04 0.44 5.08
CA ALA A 112 -20.34 -0.91 4.58
C ALA A 112 -19.86 -1.15 3.14
N PHE A 113 -19.86 -0.14 2.27
CA PHE A 113 -19.35 -0.27 0.90
C PHE A 113 -17.84 -0.50 0.85
N VAL A 114 -17.09 -0.01 1.85
CA VAL A 114 -15.65 -0.23 1.96
C VAL A 114 -15.39 -1.66 2.39
N VAL A 115 -16.18 -2.17 3.34
CA VAL A 115 -16.14 -3.57 3.76
C VAL A 115 -16.41 -4.48 2.56
N ASP A 116 -17.48 -4.23 1.81
CA ASP A 116 -17.83 -5.01 0.62
C ASP A 116 -16.73 -5.00 -0.45
N ALA A 117 -16.11 -3.84 -0.69
CA ALA A 117 -15.09 -3.71 -1.73
C ALA A 117 -13.70 -4.26 -1.36
N LEU A 118 -13.30 -4.19 -0.09
CA LEU A 118 -11.92 -4.46 0.35
C LEU A 118 -11.79 -5.70 1.25
N SER A 119 -12.88 -6.32 1.68
CA SER A 119 -12.80 -7.54 2.50
C SER A 119 -12.34 -8.75 1.67
N PRO A 120 -11.77 -9.78 2.32
CA PRO A 120 -11.42 -11.02 1.64
C PRO A 120 -12.66 -11.69 1.02
N HIS A 121 -12.58 -12.04 -0.26
CA HIS A 121 -13.63 -12.73 -1.00
C HIS A 121 -13.04 -13.90 -1.80
N ALA A 122 -13.83 -14.96 -2.02
CA ALA A 122 -13.36 -16.20 -2.64
C ALA A 122 -12.94 -16.06 -4.13
N ASP A 123 -13.39 -15.00 -4.82
CA ASP A 123 -13.04 -14.74 -6.23
C ASP A 123 -11.73 -13.94 -6.40
N HIS A 124 -11.03 -13.63 -5.30
CA HIS A 124 -9.94 -12.66 -5.26
C HIS A 124 -8.55 -13.28 -4.99
N ASP A 125 -8.30 -14.51 -5.45
CA ASP A 125 -7.06 -15.29 -5.24
C ASP A 125 -5.75 -14.63 -5.76
N GLN A 126 -5.82 -13.44 -6.35
CA GLN A 126 -4.68 -12.68 -6.88
C GLN A 126 -4.61 -11.23 -6.38
N LEU A 127 -5.40 -10.85 -5.37
CA LEU A 127 -5.32 -9.51 -4.80
C LEU A 127 -4.13 -9.35 -3.83
N CYS A 128 -3.70 -8.11 -3.69
CA CYS A 128 -2.64 -7.73 -2.76
C CYS A 128 -3.23 -7.53 -1.36
N ASP A 129 -2.68 -8.24 -0.38
CA ASP A 129 -2.92 -7.99 1.03
C ASP A 129 -2.31 -6.62 1.40
N LEU A 130 -3.17 -5.67 1.74
CA LEU A 130 -2.80 -4.33 2.19
C LEU A 130 -2.98 -4.25 3.71
N ALA A 131 -1.92 -3.88 4.42
CA ALA A 131 -2.00 -3.52 5.83
C ALA A 131 -1.33 -2.16 6.09
N MET A 132 -1.94 -1.39 6.97
CA MET A 132 -1.48 -0.09 7.45
C MET A 132 -1.42 -0.18 8.97
N PHE A 133 -0.23 0.00 9.56
CA PHE A 133 0.00 -0.16 11.01
C PHE A 133 1.04 0.80 11.54
#